data_AF-A0A958MTP2-F1
#
_entry.id   AF-A0A958MTP2-F1
#
_cell.length_a   1.000
_cell.length_b   1.000
_cell.length_c   1.000
_cell.angle_alpha   90.00
_cell.angle_beta   90.00
_cell.angle_gamma   90.00
#
_symmetry.space_group_name_H-M   'P 1'
#
loop_
_entity.id
_entity.type
_entity.pdbx_description
1 polymer ?
#
loop_
_entity_poly.entity_id
_entity_poly.type
_entity_poly.pdbx_seq_one_letter_code
_entity_poly.pdbx_strand_id
1 'polypeptide(L)'
;MRGNRIFLAIGLSVLVHSLAWAAPMDEWHFRSKYDNFKVVRKDGQYYIGSSSVSIEPLKDFLPFFAAGIEGDCADLPGKPDVVITGKRGNTSVERRFYLTIKQVQDGKHCADMAGEGIYYLPLHRSWFVGPNSGGIAVGSNLKVTKEETVFVEFNKKGDTWQNQDSAFFTDWIFFNQFVAALEKHEISGRLHPAAAEDKKQFEVITNGKAYEFYKVGTNLWGIKRPERDWLVVSPSFVFLLDMSTDLWRDRHAISLSTLKDTTQPPENRIQAVHRLGVAWSQAIKLVYHTIMLNPEDHPRVKEEVAYSMKKKPTDENFEVLVKALDKTEDIELLAKITKILRIANRKGPVIQITDSQDVVDKSIREWKTWWRTK
;
A
#
# COMPACT_ATOMS: atom_id res chain seq x y z
N MET A 1 22.02 -0.48 2.76
CA MET A 1 21.31 -1.35 3.73
C MET A 1 21.73 -2.79 3.47
N ARG A 2 22.27 -3.50 4.47
CA ARG A 2 22.71 -4.89 4.32
C ARG A 2 21.47 -5.78 4.26
N GLY A 3 21.06 -6.19 3.05
CA GLY A 3 19.98 -7.14 2.87
C GLY A 3 20.30 -8.46 3.56
N ASN A 4 19.33 -9.00 4.30
CA ASN A 4 19.38 -10.37 4.81
C ASN A 4 19.63 -11.30 3.61
N ARG A 5 20.83 -11.86 3.53
CA ARG A 5 21.18 -12.86 2.53
C ARG A 5 20.47 -14.15 2.93
N ILE A 6 19.41 -14.50 2.21
CA ILE A 6 18.79 -15.83 2.26
C ILE A 6 19.83 -16.78 1.66
N PHE A 7 20.49 -17.55 2.50
CA PHE A 7 21.48 -18.53 2.05
C PHE A 7 20.77 -19.69 1.36
N LEU A 8 21.12 -19.94 0.10
CA LEU A 8 20.88 -21.23 -0.54
C LEU A 8 21.79 -22.25 0.18
N ALA A 9 21.24 -23.03 1.11
CA ALA A 9 21.96 -24.12 1.74
C ALA A 9 21.94 -25.31 0.77
N ILE A 10 23.07 -25.55 0.11
CA ILE A 10 23.21 -26.71 -0.75
C ILE A 10 23.43 -27.92 0.16
N GLY A 11 22.42 -28.78 0.29
CA GLY A 11 22.53 -30.11 0.92
C GLY A 11 23.27 -31.07 -0.01
N LEU A 12 24.49 -30.71 -0.40
CA LEU A 12 25.39 -31.62 -1.11
C LEU A 12 26.58 -31.86 -0.20
N SER A 13 26.89 -33.13 0.03
CA SER A 13 28.25 -33.58 0.32
C SER A 13 29.15 -33.30 -0.90
N VAL A 14 29.31 -32.03 -1.29
CA VAL A 14 30.27 -31.58 -2.29
C VAL A 14 31.61 -31.50 -1.57
N LEU A 15 32.46 -32.49 -1.82
CA LEU A 15 33.89 -32.35 -1.64
C LEU A 15 34.35 -31.19 -2.52
N VAL A 16 34.49 -30.01 -1.90
CA VAL A 16 35.01 -28.79 -2.53
C VAL A 16 36.50 -29.02 -2.82
N HIS A 17 36.80 -29.69 -3.93
CA HIS A 17 38.12 -29.73 -4.50
C HIS A 17 38.16 -28.88 -5.77
N SER A 18 39.06 -27.89 -5.71
CA SER A 18 39.65 -27.11 -6.81
C SER A 18 39.03 -25.74 -7.13
N LEU A 19 39.83 -24.72 -6.81
CA LEU A 19 39.76 -23.29 -7.10
C LEU A 19 39.90 -22.96 -8.61
N ALA A 20 39.35 -23.79 -9.51
CA ALA A 20 39.46 -23.60 -10.98
C ALA A 20 38.31 -22.78 -11.59
N TRP A 21 37.60 -21.99 -10.80
CA TRP A 21 36.42 -21.23 -11.23
C TRP A 21 36.68 -19.74 -11.20
N ALA A 22 36.98 -19.13 -12.35
CA ALA A 22 36.91 -17.67 -12.44
C ALA A 22 36.74 -17.09 -13.84
N ALA A 23 36.70 -17.87 -14.92
CA ALA A 23 36.38 -17.29 -16.23
C ALA A 23 34.86 -17.10 -16.34
N PRO A 24 34.33 -15.88 -16.49
CA PRO A 24 32.89 -15.69 -16.66
C PRO A 24 32.43 -16.32 -17.98
N MET A 25 31.19 -16.82 -18.04
CA MET A 25 30.63 -17.30 -19.31
C MET A 25 30.53 -16.14 -20.31
N ASP A 26 30.79 -16.43 -21.58
CA ASP A 26 30.70 -15.46 -22.68
C ASP A 26 29.23 -15.19 -23.04
N GLU A 27 28.39 -16.21 -22.87
CA GLU A 27 26.99 -16.16 -23.27
C GLU A 27 26.14 -17.03 -22.34
N TRP A 28 24.95 -16.52 -22.02
CA TRP A 28 23.88 -17.25 -21.36
C TRP A 28 22.63 -17.22 -22.22
N HIS A 29 22.01 -18.37 -22.42
CA HIS A 29 20.75 -18.49 -23.14
C HIS A 29 19.68 -19.01 -22.17
N PHE A 30 18.57 -18.30 -22.07
CA PHE A 30 17.46 -18.59 -21.18
C PHE A 30 16.23 -18.92 -21.99
N ARG A 31 15.60 -20.06 -21.71
CA ARG A 31 14.35 -20.48 -22.32
C ARG A 31 13.38 -20.92 -21.23
N SER A 32 12.31 -20.15 -21.04
CA SER A 32 11.18 -20.51 -20.17
C SER A 32 9.89 -20.51 -20.99
N LYS A 33 8.75 -20.78 -20.35
CA LYS A 33 7.44 -20.58 -20.99
C LYS A 33 7.09 -19.10 -21.22
N TYR A 34 7.81 -18.18 -20.59
CA TYR A 34 7.52 -16.73 -20.59
C TYR A 34 8.40 -15.94 -21.55
N ASP A 35 9.63 -16.39 -21.79
CA ASP A 35 10.59 -15.65 -22.59
C ASP A 35 11.66 -16.60 -23.17
N ASN A 36 12.29 -16.14 -24.23
CA ASN A 36 13.48 -16.75 -24.78
C ASN A 36 14.48 -15.64 -25.15
N PHE A 37 15.58 -15.57 -24.41
CA PHE A 37 16.54 -14.47 -24.55
C PHE A 37 17.96 -14.90 -24.24
N LYS A 38 18.89 -14.05 -24.65
CA LYS A 38 20.33 -14.24 -24.52
C LYS A 38 20.95 -13.07 -23.77
N VAL A 39 21.84 -13.38 -22.84
CA VAL A 39 22.70 -12.43 -22.16
C VAL A 39 24.13 -12.65 -22.68
N VAL A 40 24.72 -11.64 -23.29
CA VAL A 40 26.06 -11.72 -23.90
C VAL A 40 27.04 -10.89 -23.10
N ARG A 41 28.21 -11.44 -22.84
CA ARG A 41 29.32 -10.70 -22.26
C ARG A 41 30.15 -10.06 -23.37
N LYS A 42 30.33 -8.74 -23.31
CA LYS A 42 31.19 -7.98 -24.23
C LYS A 42 31.92 -6.90 -23.42
N ASP A 43 33.22 -6.76 -23.63
CA ASP A 43 34.05 -5.73 -22.98
C ASP A 43 33.89 -5.70 -21.44
N GLY A 44 33.73 -6.89 -20.84
CA GLY A 44 33.54 -7.06 -19.39
C GLY A 44 32.13 -6.78 -18.86
N GLN A 45 31.20 -6.28 -19.67
CA GLN A 45 29.80 -6.03 -19.32
C GLN A 45 28.85 -7.06 -19.93
N TYR A 46 27.64 -7.17 -19.39
CA TYR A 46 26.59 -8.07 -19.89
C TYR A 46 25.49 -7.29 -20.59
N TYR A 47 24.95 -7.86 -21.67
CA TYR A 47 23.95 -7.22 -22.51
C TYR A 47 22.80 -8.16 -22.88
N ILE A 48 21.59 -7.61 -22.96
CA ILE A 48 20.44 -8.23 -23.64
C ILE A 48 20.11 -7.35 -24.84
N GLY A 49 20.36 -7.86 -26.05
CA GLY A 49 20.32 -7.02 -27.25
C GLY A 49 21.37 -5.90 -27.16
N SER A 50 20.93 -4.64 -27.23
CA SER A 50 21.79 -3.46 -27.09
C SER A 50 21.83 -2.88 -25.67
N SER A 51 21.02 -3.37 -24.73
CA SER A 51 20.91 -2.83 -23.38
C SER A 51 21.87 -3.50 -22.42
N SER A 52 22.67 -2.72 -21.70
CA SER A 52 23.52 -3.21 -20.60
C SER A 52 22.65 -3.69 -19.44
N VAL A 53 23.02 -4.81 -18.83
CA VAL A 53 22.26 -5.46 -17.75
C VAL A 53 23.19 -5.98 -16.65
N SER A 54 22.63 -6.17 -15.44
CA SER A 54 23.35 -6.80 -14.34
C SER A 54 23.16 -8.33 -14.37
N ILE A 55 24.26 -9.08 -14.22
CA ILE A 55 24.22 -10.55 -14.08
C ILE A 55 23.88 -11.00 -12.65
N GLU A 56 23.73 -10.05 -11.71
CA GLU A 56 23.43 -10.31 -10.31
C GLU A 56 22.28 -11.30 -10.06
N PRO A 57 21.15 -11.26 -10.81
CA PRO A 57 20.07 -12.23 -10.65
C PRO A 57 20.47 -13.70 -10.86
N LEU A 58 21.58 -13.97 -11.56
CA LEU A 58 22.07 -15.33 -11.79
C LEU A 58 23.14 -15.77 -10.77
N LYS A 59 23.66 -14.84 -9.97
CA LYS A 59 24.86 -15.06 -9.15
C LYS A 59 24.78 -16.29 -8.26
N ASP A 60 23.63 -16.49 -7.60
CA ASP A 60 23.42 -17.59 -6.66
C ASP A 60 23.25 -18.95 -7.35
N PHE A 61 23.06 -18.95 -8.68
CA PHE A 61 22.89 -20.15 -9.49
C PHE A 61 24.10 -20.52 -10.33
N LEU A 62 25.11 -19.64 -10.41
CA LEU A 62 26.38 -19.93 -11.07
C LEU A 62 27.01 -21.28 -10.63
N PRO A 63 26.94 -21.69 -9.35
CA PRO A 63 27.46 -22.99 -8.91
C PRO A 63 26.87 -24.22 -9.63
N PHE A 64 25.66 -24.13 -10.20
CA PHE A 64 25.10 -25.24 -10.98
C PHE A 64 25.78 -25.43 -12.35
N PHE A 65 26.52 -24.43 -12.84
CA PHE A 65 27.05 -24.44 -14.21
C PHE A 65 28.51 -24.84 -14.36
N ALA A 66 29.25 -25.01 -13.26
CA ALA A 66 30.59 -25.55 -13.37
C ALA A 66 30.89 -26.73 -12.44
N ALA A 67 29.88 -27.21 -11.70
CA ALA A 67 29.92 -28.53 -11.09
C ALA A 67 29.17 -29.52 -11.99
N GLY A 68 29.69 -30.75 -12.07
CA GLY A 68 28.90 -31.88 -12.57
C GLY A 68 27.74 -32.14 -11.61
N ILE A 69 26.58 -32.54 -12.16
CA ILE A 69 25.47 -33.02 -11.35
C ILE A 69 25.68 -34.53 -11.20
N GLU A 70 25.66 -35.00 -9.97
CA GLU A 70 25.72 -36.41 -9.62
C GLU A 70 24.35 -36.83 -9.10
N GLY A 71 23.86 -38.00 -9.53
CA GLY A 71 22.56 -38.53 -9.10
C GLY A 71 21.75 -39.12 -10.25
N ASP A 72 20.94 -40.14 -9.94
CA ASP A 72 20.00 -40.72 -10.89
C ASP A 72 18.77 -39.82 -11.05
N CYS A 73 18.32 -39.61 -12.28
CA CYS A 73 17.06 -38.92 -12.55
C CYS A 73 15.89 -39.88 -12.44
N ALA A 74 14.97 -39.62 -11.50
CA ALA A 74 13.62 -40.15 -11.61
C ALA A 74 12.90 -39.55 -12.82
N ASP A 75 11.79 -40.16 -13.25
CA ASP A 75 10.92 -39.58 -14.28
C ASP A 75 10.37 -38.23 -13.80
N LEU A 76 10.96 -37.15 -14.33
CA LEU A 76 10.59 -35.79 -13.95
C LEU A 76 9.24 -35.40 -14.58
N PRO A 77 8.36 -34.73 -13.83
CA PRO A 77 7.06 -34.32 -14.32
C PRO A 77 7.19 -33.18 -15.34
N GLY A 78 6.70 -33.42 -16.55
CA GLY A 78 6.40 -32.37 -17.53
C GLY A 78 7.63 -31.61 -18.07
N LYS A 79 7.41 -30.33 -18.43
CA LYS A 79 8.45 -29.46 -18.98
C LYS A 79 9.15 -28.67 -17.86
N PRO A 80 10.46 -28.39 -17.96
CA PRO A 80 11.16 -27.56 -16.99
C PRO A 80 10.62 -26.13 -17.00
N ASP A 81 10.68 -25.47 -15.84
CA ASP A 81 10.28 -24.07 -15.67
C ASP A 81 11.22 -23.13 -16.45
N VAL A 82 12.52 -23.46 -16.46
CA VAL A 82 13.52 -22.78 -17.28
C VAL A 82 14.66 -23.72 -17.66
N VAL A 83 15.12 -23.58 -18.90
CA VAL A 83 16.35 -24.17 -19.41
C VAL A 83 17.36 -23.04 -19.60
N ILE A 84 18.54 -23.22 -19.03
CA ILE A 84 19.63 -22.24 -19.11
C ILE A 84 20.84 -22.91 -19.72
N THR A 85 21.40 -22.32 -20.75
CA THR A 85 22.64 -22.77 -21.38
C THR A 85 23.71 -21.71 -21.20
N GLY A 86 24.79 -22.03 -20.48
CA GLY A 86 25.99 -21.20 -20.39
C GLY A 86 27.01 -21.64 -21.43
N LYS A 87 27.66 -20.70 -22.12
CA LYS A 87 28.72 -20.97 -23.10
C LYS A 87 30.01 -20.23 -22.75
N ARG A 88 31.12 -20.91 -22.96
CA ARG A 88 32.48 -20.36 -22.88
C ARG A 88 33.33 -20.93 -24.01
N GLY A 89 33.74 -20.10 -24.96
CA GLY A 89 34.37 -20.57 -26.19
C GLY A 89 33.54 -21.66 -26.88
N ASN A 90 34.14 -22.84 -27.08
CA ASN A 90 33.48 -24.00 -27.69
C ASN A 90 32.73 -24.90 -26.69
N THR A 91 32.78 -24.61 -25.39
CA THR A 91 32.14 -25.41 -24.35
C THR A 91 30.78 -24.84 -24.00
N SER A 92 29.76 -25.70 -23.94
CA SER A 92 28.40 -25.34 -23.49
C SER A 92 27.93 -26.25 -22.37
N VAL A 93 27.28 -25.67 -21.36
CA VAL A 93 26.67 -26.39 -20.25
C VAL A 93 25.19 -26.03 -20.20
N GLU A 94 24.31 -27.02 -20.35
CA GLU A 94 22.86 -26.87 -20.20
C GLU A 94 22.41 -27.35 -18.82
N ARG A 95 21.49 -26.60 -18.21
CA ARG A 95 20.78 -26.97 -16.98
C ARG A 95 19.29 -26.74 -17.15
N ARG A 96 18.49 -27.71 -16.71
CA ARG A 96 17.03 -27.68 -16.72
C ARG A 96 16.54 -27.62 -15.29
N PHE A 97 15.75 -26.61 -14.95
CA PHE A 97 15.29 -26.37 -13.59
C PHE A 97 13.79 -26.62 -13.49
N TYR A 98 13.41 -27.39 -12.46
CA TYR A 98 12.04 -27.71 -12.08
C TYR A 98 11.83 -27.12 -10.68
N LEU A 99 11.37 -25.88 -10.62
CA LEU A 99 11.30 -25.07 -9.40
C LEU A 99 10.23 -25.59 -8.43
N THR A 100 9.13 -26.12 -8.95
CA THR A 100 8.02 -26.63 -8.12
C THR A 100 8.44 -27.87 -7.31
N ILE A 101 9.15 -28.81 -7.93
CA ILE A 101 9.69 -30.00 -7.25
C ILE A 101 11.13 -29.81 -6.76
N LYS A 102 11.68 -28.60 -6.90
CA LYS A 102 13.02 -28.20 -6.46
C LYS A 102 14.14 -29.10 -7.00
N GLN A 103 14.14 -29.39 -8.30
CA GLN A 103 15.19 -30.21 -8.93
C GLN A 103 15.88 -29.51 -10.11
N VAL A 104 17.15 -29.87 -10.33
CA VAL A 104 17.95 -29.44 -11.49
C VAL A 104 18.52 -30.66 -12.21
N GLN A 105 18.53 -30.61 -13.54
CA GLN A 105 18.97 -31.70 -14.41
C GLN A 105 19.98 -31.21 -15.46
N ASP A 106 20.99 -32.02 -15.78
CA ASP A 106 21.98 -31.75 -16.85
C ASP A 106 21.73 -32.48 -18.18
N GLY A 107 20.64 -33.24 -18.24
CA GLY A 107 20.23 -34.10 -19.36
C GLY A 107 20.36 -35.59 -19.04
N LYS A 108 21.19 -35.96 -18.07
CA LYS A 108 21.40 -37.35 -17.64
C LYS A 108 21.25 -37.52 -16.13
N HIS A 109 21.77 -36.58 -15.35
CA HIS A 109 21.79 -36.61 -13.89
C HIS A 109 20.92 -35.50 -13.31
N CYS A 110 20.44 -35.73 -12.10
CA CYS A 110 19.55 -34.83 -11.39
C CYS A 110 20.06 -34.59 -9.96
N ALA A 111 19.84 -33.38 -9.45
CA ALA A 111 20.11 -33.05 -8.05
C ALA A 111 18.94 -32.25 -7.46
N ASP A 112 18.73 -32.46 -6.17
CA ASP A 112 17.79 -31.68 -5.38
C ASP A 112 18.37 -30.29 -5.07
N MET A 113 17.50 -29.29 -5.10
CA MET A 113 17.78 -27.93 -4.71
C MET A 113 17.08 -27.63 -3.38
N ALA A 114 17.78 -26.98 -2.46
CA ALA A 114 17.24 -26.61 -1.16
C ALA A 114 17.28 -25.10 -0.94
N GLY A 115 16.41 -24.64 -0.03
CA GLY A 115 16.25 -23.23 0.32
C GLY A 115 15.31 -22.45 -0.62
N GLU A 116 14.88 -21.28 -0.15
CA GLU A 116 13.93 -20.40 -0.87
C GLU A 116 14.61 -19.58 -1.97
N GLY A 117 15.95 -19.55 -1.98
CA GLY A 117 16.75 -18.87 -3.01
C GLY A 117 16.43 -19.36 -4.43
N ILE A 118 16.00 -20.61 -4.57
CA ILE A 118 15.66 -21.23 -5.87
C ILE A 118 14.60 -20.45 -6.64
N TYR A 119 13.68 -19.79 -5.95
CA TYR A 119 12.58 -19.08 -6.61
C TYR A 119 13.00 -17.73 -7.19
N TYR A 120 14.23 -17.29 -6.92
CA TYR A 120 14.86 -16.12 -7.56
C TYR A 120 15.52 -16.45 -8.90
N LEU A 121 15.39 -17.68 -9.41
CA LEU A 121 15.94 -18.06 -10.70
C LEU A 121 15.28 -17.26 -11.84
N PRO A 122 16.05 -16.57 -12.71
CA PRO A 122 15.47 -15.72 -13.75
C PRO A 122 14.67 -16.49 -14.81
N LEU A 123 13.40 -16.12 -14.96
CA LEU A 123 12.49 -16.73 -15.95
C LEU A 123 12.20 -15.81 -17.15
N HIS A 124 12.49 -14.52 -17.03
CA HIS A 124 12.15 -13.50 -18.03
C HIS A 124 13.22 -12.41 -18.08
N ARG A 125 13.50 -11.83 -19.26
CA ARG A 125 14.59 -10.84 -19.44
C ARG A 125 14.51 -9.64 -18.49
N SER A 126 13.31 -9.25 -18.09
CA SER A 126 13.07 -8.12 -17.19
C SER A 126 13.73 -8.27 -15.81
N TRP A 127 14.15 -9.47 -15.43
CA TRP A 127 14.84 -9.74 -14.17
C TRP A 127 16.25 -9.14 -14.16
N PHE A 128 16.88 -9.03 -15.33
CA PHE A 128 18.22 -8.46 -15.52
C PHE A 128 18.21 -6.93 -15.66
N VAL A 129 17.04 -6.34 -15.90
CA VAL A 129 16.83 -4.89 -16.01
C VAL A 129 16.69 -4.29 -14.62
N GLY A 130 17.74 -4.41 -13.79
CA GLY A 130 17.95 -3.74 -12.49
C GLY A 130 16.81 -3.73 -11.45
N PRO A 131 17.09 -3.19 -10.25
CA PRO A 131 16.03 -2.73 -9.35
C PRO A 131 15.40 -1.46 -9.96
N ASN A 132 14.34 -1.66 -10.74
CA ASN A 132 13.52 -0.56 -11.22
C ASN A 132 12.47 -0.19 -10.16
N SER A 133 12.02 1.06 -10.16
CA SER A 133 10.76 1.38 -9.49
C SER A 133 9.61 0.73 -10.27
N GLY A 134 8.69 0.10 -9.54
CA GLY A 134 7.42 -0.38 -10.05
C GLY A 134 6.32 0.59 -9.68
N GLY A 135 5.26 0.59 -10.48
CA GLY A 135 4.01 1.26 -10.13
C GLY A 135 2.81 0.39 -10.51
N ILE A 136 1.75 0.54 -9.74
CA ILE A 136 0.39 0.16 -10.06
C ILE A 136 -0.37 1.47 -10.28
N ALA A 137 -0.88 1.68 -11.49
CA ALA A 137 -1.69 2.86 -11.77
C ALA A 137 -3.00 2.76 -10.97
N VAL A 138 -3.21 3.70 -10.05
CA VAL A 138 -4.42 3.75 -9.23
C VAL A 138 -5.46 4.61 -9.95
N GLY A 139 -6.58 3.98 -10.30
CA GLY A 139 -7.68 4.59 -11.03
C GLY A 139 -8.55 5.53 -10.20
N SER A 140 -9.77 5.76 -10.71
CA SER A 140 -10.84 6.42 -9.95
C SER A 140 -11.51 5.50 -8.94
N ASN A 141 -11.29 4.19 -9.03
CA ASN A 141 -11.78 3.20 -8.09
C ASN A 141 -10.61 2.39 -7.50
N LEU A 142 -10.68 2.13 -6.19
CA LEU A 142 -9.74 1.29 -5.48
C LEU A 142 -10.54 0.40 -4.53
N LYS A 143 -10.43 -0.91 -4.72
CA LYS A 143 -11.10 -1.92 -3.89
C LYS A 143 -10.07 -2.88 -3.33
N VAL A 144 -10.17 -3.19 -2.04
CA VAL A 144 -9.30 -4.16 -1.37
C VAL A 144 -10.16 -5.32 -0.87
N THR A 145 -9.79 -6.54 -1.25
CA THR A 145 -10.52 -7.76 -0.88
C THR A 145 -9.61 -8.79 -0.23
N LYS A 146 -10.17 -9.62 0.64
CA LYS A 146 -9.53 -10.83 1.20
C LYS A 146 -10.57 -11.94 1.20
N GLU A 147 -10.24 -13.08 0.62
CA GLU A 147 -11.13 -14.26 0.56
C GLU A 147 -12.54 -13.87 0.09
N GLU A 148 -12.62 -13.15 -1.04
CA GLU A 148 -13.86 -12.63 -1.65
C GLU A 148 -14.61 -11.55 -0.84
N THR A 149 -14.22 -11.32 0.40
CA THR A 149 -14.79 -10.27 1.25
C THR A 149 -14.16 -8.92 0.92
N VAL A 150 -15.00 -7.91 0.70
CA VAL A 150 -14.55 -6.53 0.48
C VAL A 150 -14.25 -5.90 1.83
N PHE A 151 -12.99 -5.52 2.07
CA PHE A 151 -12.62 -4.79 3.27
C PHE A 151 -12.94 -3.31 3.16
N VAL A 152 -12.55 -2.72 2.04
CA VAL A 152 -12.74 -1.30 1.77
C VAL A 152 -12.88 -1.08 0.27
N GLU A 153 -13.70 -0.11 -0.09
CA GLU A 153 -13.89 0.33 -1.46
C GLU A 153 -13.94 1.86 -1.49
N PHE A 154 -13.12 2.45 -2.35
CA PHE A 154 -12.96 3.89 -2.47
C PHE A 154 -13.19 4.33 -3.91
N ASN A 155 -13.85 5.48 -4.06
CA ASN A 155 -14.08 6.13 -5.33
C ASN A 155 -13.59 7.57 -5.29
N LYS A 156 -13.01 8.06 -6.39
CA LYS A 156 -12.68 9.47 -6.58
C LYS A 156 -13.92 10.26 -6.96
N LYS A 157 -14.17 11.36 -6.26
CA LYS A 157 -15.11 12.42 -6.63
C LYS A 157 -14.30 13.70 -6.90
N GLY A 158 -14.07 14.00 -8.17
CA GLY A 158 -13.04 14.96 -8.57
C GLY A 158 -11.66 14.47 -8.14
N ASP A 159 -10.91 15.31 -7.43
CA ASP A 159 -9.57 14.97 -6.92
C ASP A 159 -9.59 14.33 -5.52
N THR A 160 -10.77 14.12 -4.94
CA THR A 160 -10.92 13.62 -3.57
C THR A 160 -11.36 12.18 -3.53
N TRP A 161 -10.72 11.38 -2.68
CA TRP A 161 -11.15 10.02 -2.39
C TRP A 161 -12.29 10.01 -1.39
N GLN A 162 -13.24 9.09 -1.58
CA GLN A 162 -14.34 8.84 -0.67
C GLN A 162 -14.51 7.34 -0.49
N ASN A 163 -14.69 6.89 0.75
CA ASN A 163 -15.09 5.51 1.01
C ASN A 163 -16.54 5.32 0.54
N GLN A 164 -16.82 4.21 -0.13
CA GLN A 164 -18.16 3.88 -0.59
C GLN A 164 -19.13 3.66 0.59
N ASP A 165 -18.64 3.12 1.70
CA ASP A 165 -19.39 3.10 2.95
C ASP A 165 -19.25 4.45 3.66
N SER A 166 -20.31 5.26 3.59
CA SER A 166 -20.36 6.57 4.25
C SER A 166 -20.37 6.50 5.79
N ALA A 167 -20.61 5.34 6.39
CA ALA A 167 -20.49 5.09 7.82
C ALA A 167 -19.05 4.70 8.22
N PHE A 168 -18.18 4.42 7.26
CA PHE A 168 -16.81 4.02 7.50
C PHE A 168 -15.89 5.25 7.68
N PHE A 169 -15.44 5.47 8.92
CA PHE A 169 -14.43 6.48 9.21
C PHE A 169 -13.06 5.99 8.78
N THR A 170 -12.57 6.50 7.65
CA THR A 170 -11.29 6.10 7.06
C THR A 170 -10.10 6.76 7.75
N ASP A 171 -9.07 6.00 8.07
CA ASP A 171 -7.72 6.50 8.35
C ASP A 171 -7.07 6.96 7.03
N TRP A 172 -7.20 8.25 6.75
CA TRP A 172 -6.66 8.86 5.53
C TRP A 172 -5.12 8.87 5.50
N ILE A 173 -4.44 8.77 6.65
CA ILE A 173 -2.97 8.70 6.67
C ILE A 173 -2.54 7.36 6.12
N PHE A 174 -3.11 6.27 6.66
CA PHE A 174 -2.85 4.92 6.17
C PHE A 174 -3.25 4.79 4.69
N PHE A 175 -4.44 5.24 4.32
CA PHE A 175 -4.91 5.21 2.93
C PHE A 175 -3.92 5.89 1.97
N ASN A 176 -3.47 7.10 2.29
CA ASN A 176 -2.54 7.85 1.43
C ASN A 176 -1.17 7.16 1.35
N GLN A 177 -0.66 6.62 2.46
CA GLN A 177 0.57 5.84 2.47
C GLN A 177 0.44 4.59 1.59
N PHE A 178 -0.72 3.92 1.65
CA PHE A 178 -1.00 2.74 0.84
C PHE A 178 -1.07 3.06 -0.66
N VAL A 179 -1.81 4.10 -1.05
CA VAL A 179 -1.89 4.54 -2.45
C VAL A 179 -0.51 4.95 -2.97
N ALA A 180 0.27 5.70 -2.20
CA ALA A 180 1.61 6.10 -2.59
C ALA A 180 2.53 4.87 -2.83
N ALA A 181 2.44 3.84 -1.99
CA ALA A 181 3.19 2.60 -2.17
C ALA A 181 2.73 1.81 -3.41
N LEU A 182 1.43 1.81 -3.73
CA LEU A 182 0.93 1.21 -4.97
C LEU A 182 1.51 1.92 -6.20
N GLU A 183 1.37 3.25 -6.26
CA GLU A 183 1.80 4.07 -7.39
C GLU A 183 3.32 4.02 -7.59
N LYS A 184 4.07 3.95 -6.48
CA LYS A 184 5.53 3.90 -6.49
C LYS A 184 6.05 2.96 -5.41
N HIS A 185 6.58 1.82 -5.84
CA HIS A 185 7.28 0.88 -4.99
C HIS A 185 8.64 0.49 -5.54
N GLU A 186 9.56 0.19 -4.63
CA GLU A 186 10.85 -0.39 -5.00
C GLU A 186 10.66 -1.86 -5.39
N ILE A 187 11.30 -2.29 -6.48
CA ILE A 187 11.40 -3.71 -6.83
C ILE A 187 12.73 -4.24 -6.29
N SER A 188 12.67 -5.00 -5.20
CA SER A 188 13.85 -5.64 -4.62
C SER A 188 14.18 -6.98 -5.27
N GLY A 189 13.24 -7.55 -6.04
CA GLY A 189 13.44 -8.82 -6.72
C GLY A 189 12.22 -9.30 -7.46
N ARG A 190 12.35 -10.47 -8.07
CA ARG A 190 11.25 -11.18 -8.74
C ARG A 190 11.30 -12.63 -8.31
N LEU A 191 10.15 -13.26 -8.17
CA LEU A 191 10.00 -14.63 -7.67
C LEU A 191 9.09 -15.46 -8.56
N HIS A 192 9.40 -16.74 -8.68
CA HIS A 192 8.46 -17.74 -9.18
C HIS A 192 7.20 -17.82 -8.28
N PRO A 193 5.98 -18.00 -8.83
CA PRO A 193 4.75 -18.06 -8.03
C PRO A 193 4.75 -19.10 -6.92
N ALA A 194 5.40 -20.25 -7.13
CA ALA A 194 5.51 -21.32 -6.13
C ALA A 194 6.16 -20.86 -4.81
N ALA A 195 6.92 -19.76 -4.81
CA ALA A 195 7.46 -19.18 -3.56
C ALA A 195 6.36 -18.73 -2.58
N ALA A 196 5.18 -18.43 -3.11
CA ALA A 196 4.07 -17.85 -2.37
C ALA A 196 2.77 -18.64 -2.54
N GLU A 197 2.86 -19.90 -2.96
CA GLU A 197 1.74 -20.84 -2.95
C GLU A 197 1.12 -20.83 -1.54
N ASP A 198 -0.19 -20.63 -1.47
CA ASP A 198 -0.99 -20.48 -0.24
C ASP A 198 -0.64 -19.29 0.68
N LYS A 199 0.23 -18.37 0.26
CA LYS A 199 0.61 -17.18 1.05
C LYS A 199 -0.12 -15.90 0.64
N LYS A 200 -1.13 -16.01 -0.24
CA LYS A 200 -1.96 -14.87 -0.67
C LYS A 200 -2.66 -14.27 0.55
N GLN A 201 -2.59 -12.95 0.69
CA GLN A 201 -3.19 -12.26 1.83
C GLN A 201 -4.38 -11.41 1.41
N PHE A 202 -4.30 -10.72 0.28
CA PHE A 202 -5.37 -9.84 -0.22
C PHE A 202 -5.18 -9.54 -1.70
N GLU A 203 -6.20 -8.93 -2.29
CA GLU A 203 -6.16 -8.37 -3.63
C GLU A 203 -6.47 -6.87 -3.62
N VAL A 204 -5.82 -6.16 -4.53
CA VAL A 204 -6.16 -4.78 -4.87
C VAL A 204 -6.73 -4.76 -6.26
N ILE A 205 -7.95 -4.24 -6.39
CA ILE A 205 -8.64 -4.08 -7.66
C ILE A 205 -8.71 -2.59 -7.98
N THR A 206 -8.12 -2.19 -9.10
CA THR A 206 -8.15 -0.81 -9.61
C THR A 206 -8.05 -0.82 -11.13
N ASN A 207 -8.70 0.13 -11.81
CA ASN A 207 -8.74 0.17 -13.28
C ASN A 207 -9.19 -1.16 -13.93
N GLY A 208 -10.10 -1.90 -13.27
CA GLY A 208 -10.57 -3.21 -13.74
C GLY A 208 -9.53 -4.33 -13.67
N LYS A 209 -8.36 -4.10 -13.05
CA LYS A 209 -7.26 -5.06 -12.92
C LYS A 209 -7.10 -5.48 -11.45
N ALA A 210 -6.99 -6.79 -11.23
CA ALA A 210 -6.72 -7.37 -9.92
C ALA A 210 -5.22 -7.63 -9.72
N TYR A 211 -4.66 -7.11 -8.64
CA TYR A 211 -3.28 -7.29 -8.21
C TYR A 211 -3.29 -8.11 -6.93
N GLU A 212 -2.65 -9.27 -6.95
CA GLU A 212 -2.63 -10.18 -5.81
C GLU A 212 -1.39 -9.92 -4.95
N PHE A 213 -1.58 -9.79 -3.64
CA PHE A 213 -0.52 -9.52 -2.67
C PHE A 213 -0.27 -10.74 -1.79
N TYR A 214 1.00 -11.13 -1.70
CA TYR A 214 1.46 -12.29 -0.98
C TYR A 214 2.53 -11.90 0.04
N LYS A 215 2.46 -12.51 1.23
CA LYS A 215 3.48 -12.32 2.26
C LYS A 215 4.61 -13.33 2.03
N VAL A 216 5.69 -12.88 1.39
CA VAL A 216 6.81 -13.75 0.98
C VAL A 216 7.98 -13.75 1.99
N GLY A 217 7.95 -12.84 2.97
CA GLY A 217 8.89 -12.81 4.09
C GLY A 217 8.42 -11.84 5.17
N THR A 218 9.20 -11.68 6.24
CA THR A 218 8.84 -10.80 7.37
C THR A 218 8.60 -9.35 6.93
N ASN A 219 9.44 -8.84 6.03
CA ASN A 219 9.40 -7.45 5.55
C ASN A 219 9.29 -7.35 4.02
N LEU A 220 8.76 -8.39 3.37
CA LEU A 220 8.73 -8.48 1.92
C LEU A 220 7.36 -8.95 1.44
N TRP A 221 6.82 -8.20 0.49
CA TRP A 221 5.56 -8.48 -0.17
C TRP A 221 5.81 -8.83 -1.63
N GLY A 222 5.20 -9.93 -2.09
CA GLY A 222 5.16 -10.32 -3.49
C GLY A 222 3.88 -9.80 -4.13
N ILE A 223 3.99 -9.16 -5.28
CA ILE A 223 2.85 -8.64 -6.06
C ILE A 223 2.77 -9.41 -7.36
N LYS A 224 1.67 -10.13 -7.58
CA LYS A 224 1.33 -10.70 -8.89
C LYS A 224 0.50 -9.69 -9.66
N ARG A 225 0.96 -9.37 -10.86
CA ARG A 225 0.24 -8.46 -11.78
C ARG A 225 -0.66 -9.31 -12.70
N PRO A 226 -1.81 -8.79 -13.16
CA PRO A 226 -2.75 -9.60 -13.95
C PRO A 226 -2.16 -10.21 -15.23
N GLU A 227 -1.17 -9.54 -15.83
CA GLU A 227 -0.54 -9.95 -17.10
C GLU A 227 0.81 -10.67 -16.89
N ARG A 228 1.15 -11.06 -15.64
CA ARG A 228 2.43 -11.68 -15.31
C ARG A 228 2.27 -12.81 -14.31
N ASP A 229 2.80 -13.96 -14.68
CA ASP A 229 2.82 -15.15 -13.81
C ASP A 229 4.08 -15.21 -12.94
N TRP A 230 4.64 -14.07 -12.54
CA TRP A 230 5.70 -14.02 -11.53
C TRP A 230 5.46 -12.88 -10.58
N LEU A 231 5.98 -13.01 -9.37
CA LEU A 231 5.81 -12.02 -8.33
C LEU A 231 6.89 -10.94 -8.47
N VAL A 232 6.49 -9.69 -8.29
CA VAL A 232 7.40 -8.57 -8.07
C VAL A 232 7.52 -8.38 -6.57
N VAL A 233 8.73 -8.50 -6.02
CA VAL A 233 8.95 -8.38 -4.58
C VAL A 233 9.29 -6.95 -4.22
N SER A 234 8.65 -6.45 -3.16
CA SER A 234 8.85 -5.10 -2.67
C SER A 234 8.83 -5.01 -1.14
N PRO A 235 9.76 -4.25 -0.52
CA PRO A 235 9.70 -3.89 0.88
C PRO A 235 8.78 -2.70 1.16
N SER A 236 8.29 -2.00 0.12
CA SER A 236 7.52 -0.76 0.27
C SER A 236 6.21 -0.94 1.03
N PHE A 237 5.73 -2.18 1.18
CA PHE A 237 4.50 -2.55 1.86
C PHE A 237 4.73 -3.09 3.28
N VAL A 238 5.92 -2.95 3.86
CA VAL A 238 6.25 -3.46 5.20
C VAL A 238 5.36 -2.90 6.32
N PHE A 239 4.74 -1.74 6.11
CA PHE A 239 3.76 -1.17 7.04
C PHE A 239 2.45 -2.00 7.10
N LEU A 240 2.24 -2.90 6.12
CA LEU A 240 1.23 -3.94 6.16
C LEU A 240 1.83 -5.16 6.89
N LEU A 241 1.61 -5.25 8.20
CA LEU A 241 2.00 -6.44 8.97
C LEU A 241 1.00 -7.59 8.74
N ASP A 242 -0.29 -7.26 8.74
CA ASP A 242 -1.43 -8.11 8.38
C ASP A 242 -2.54 -7.21 7.80
N MET A 243 -3.20 -7.64 6.73
CA MET A 243 -4.29 -6.87 6.13
C MET A 243 -5.57 -7.10 6.93
N SER A 244 -5.99 -6.08 7.67
CA SER A 244 -7.24 -6.06 8.44
C SER A 244 -8.00 -4.76 8.21
N THR A 245 -9.32 -4.79 8.41
CA THR A 245 -10.19 -3.61 8.30
C THR A 245 -9.81 -2.50 9.28
N ASP A 246 -9.24 -2.85 10.43
CA ASP A 246 -8.85 -1.89 11.47
C ASP A 246 -7.72 -0.96 11.04
N LEU A 247 -6.81 -1.42 10.16
CA LEU A 247 -5.78 -0.56 9.59
C LEU A 247 -6.35 0.60 8.77
N TRP A 248 -7.51 0.37 8.15
CA TRP A 248 -8.18 1.36 7.32
C TRP A 248 -9.07 2.29 8.11
N ARG A 249 -9.37 1.94 9.36
CA ARG A 249 -10.37 2.62 10.17
C ARG A 249 -9.69 3.65 11.07
N ASP A 250 -10.24 4.86 11.11
CA ASP A 250 -9.78 5.90 12.02
C ASP A 250 -9.82 5.35 13.46
N ARG A 251 -8.74 5.53 14.21
CA ARG A 251 -8.63 5.05 15.60
C ARG A 251 -9.76 5.56 16.52
N HIS A 252 -10.46 6.62 16.13
CA HIS A 252 -11.59 7.20 16.84
C HIS A 252 -12.96 6.79 16.29
N ALA A 253 -13.03 5.81 15.36
CA ALA A 253 -14.25 5.44 14.66
C ALA A 253 -15.44 5.15 15.57
N ILE A 254 -15.25 4.48 16.72
CA ILE A 254 -16.33 4.20 17.67
C ILE A 254 -16.96 5.51 18.18
N SER A 255 -16.13 6.44 18.67
CA SER A 255 -16.61 7.75 19.15
C SER A 255 -17.25 8.55 18.02
N LEU A 256 -16.69 8.49 16.81
CA LEU A 256 -17.24 9.17 15.64
C LEU A 256 -18.61 8.60 15.23
N SER A 257 -18.78 7.28 15.30
CA SER A 257 -20.06 6.60 15.04
C SER A 257 -21.11 7.00 16.07
N THR A 258 -20.78 6.95 17.37
CA THR A 258 -21.69 7.42 18.43
C THR A 258 -22.07 8.88 18.23
N LEU A 259 -21.10 9.73 17.89
CA LEU A 259 -21.35 11.16 17.73
C LEU A 259 -22.20 11.49 16.49
N LYS A 260 -22.01 10.76 15.38
CA LYS A 260 -22.78 10.95 14.13
C LYS A 260 -24.22 10.41 14.23
N ASP A 261 -24.45 9.40 15.07
CA ASP A 261 -25.77 8.79 15.26
C ASP A 261 -26.71 9.71 16.05
N THR A 262 -27.64 10.36 15.35
CA THR A 262 -28.62 11.28 15.95
C THR A 262 -29.69 10.57 16.79
N THR A 263 -29.77 9.23 16.74
CA THR A 263 -30.68 8.46 17.59
C THR A 263 -30.12 8.23 19.00
N GLN A 264 -28.82 8.45 19.20
CA GLN A 264 -28.20 8.37 20.52
C GLN A 264 -28.64 9.50 21.44
N PRO A 265 -28.80 9.24 22.75
CA PRO A 265 -29.00 10.29 23.74
C PRO A 265 -27.90 11.37 23.66
N PRO A 266 -28.24 12.67 23.82
CA PRO A 266 -27.27 13.76 23.76
C PRO A 266 -26.05 13.54 24.65
N GLU A 267 -26.24 12.98 25.85
CA GLU A 267 -25.21 12.69 26.83
C GLU A 267 -24.16 11.70 26.31
N ASN A 268 -24.58 10.66 25.59
CA ASN A 268 -23.66 9.70 24.97
C ASN A 268 -22.82 10.36 23.87
N ARG A 269 -23.46 11.23 23.08
CA ARG A 269 -22.79 12.00 22.01
C ARG A 269 -21.81 13.01 22.58
N ILE A 270 -22.15 13.70 23.67
CA ILE A 270 -21.26 14.61 24.41
C ILE A 270 -20.05 13.84 24.97
N GLN A 271 -20.26 12.68 25.59
CA GLN A 271 -19.15 11.84 26.04
C GLN A 271 -18.26 11.42 24.88
N ALA A 272 -18.83 11.14 23.70
CA ALA A 272 -18.04 10.84 22.51
C ALA A 272 -17.15 12.03 22.11
N VAL A 273 -17.66 13.27 22.11
CA VAL A 273 -16.85 14.50 21.92
C VAL A 273 -15.71 14.56 22.94
N HIS A 274 -15.99 14.28 24.22
CA HIS A 274 -14.97 14.31 25.28
C HIS A 274 -13.89 13.23 25.10
N ARG A 275 -14.27 12.02 24.64
CA ARG A 275 -13.33 10.94 24.31
C ARG A 275 -12.43 11.29 23.12
N LEU A 276 -12.91 12.08 22.16
CA LEU A 276 -12.08 12.61 21.08
C LEU A 276 -11.04 13.61 21.61
N GLY A 277 -11.37 14.34 22.68
CA GLY A 277 -10.42 15.18 23.41
C GLY A 277 -9.81 16.27 22.54
N VAL A 278 -8.48 16.25 22.39
CA VAL A 278 -7.73 17.20 21.54
C VAL A 278 -7.39 16.65 20.16
N ALA A 279 -7.83 15.43 19.85
CA ALA A 279 -7.57 14.81 18.56
C ALA A 279 -8.26 15.58 17.43
N TRP A 280 -7.65 15.58 16.25
CA TRP A 280 -8.14 16.33 15.10
C TRP A 280 -7.77 15.66 13.78
N SER A 281 -8.48 14.59 13.43
CA SER A 281 -8.39 13.95 12.12
C SER A 281 -9.38 14.58 11.13
N GLN A 282 -9.20 14.30 9.83
CA GLN A 282 -10.15 14.74 8.81
C GLN A 282 -11.57 14.18 9.07
N ALA A 283 -11.69 12.97 9.62
CA ALA A 283 -12.97 12.38 9.99
C ALA A 283 -13.65 13.15 11.14
N ILE A 284 -12.89 13.50 12.19
CA ILE A 284 -13.38 14.37 13.28
C ILE A 284 -13.88 15.70 12.73
N LYS A 285 -13.08 16.35 11.87
CA LYS A 285 -13.45 17.63 11.23
C LYS A 285 -14.79 17.52 10.50
N LEU A 286 -14.95 16.51 9.65
CA LEU A 286 -16.18 16.32 8.85
C LEU A 286 -17.42 16.06 9.72
N VAL A 287 -17.30 15.22 10.76
CA VAL A 287 -18.41 14.96 11.69
C VAL A 287 -18.79 16.22 12.44
N TYR A 288 -17.82 16.97 12.96
CA TYR A 288 -18.07 18.22 13.67
C TYR A 288 -18.74 19.26 12.76
N HIS A 289 -18.26 19.40 11.53
CA HIS A 289 -18.88 20.29 10.55
C HIS A 289 -20.32 19.90 10.25
N THR A 290 -20.59 18.61 10.08
CA THR A 290 -21.94 18.09 9.81
C THR A 290 -22.89 18.42 10.97
N ILE A 291 -22.45 18.20 12.21
CA ILE A 291 -23.25 18.49 13.42
C ILE A 291 -23.55 19.99 13.54
N MET A 292 -22.55 20.84 13.34
CA MET A 292 -22.74 22.29 13.43
C MET A 292 -23.70 22.83 12.37
N LEU A 293 -23.75 22.20 11.19
CA LEU A 293 -24.57 22.66 10.07
C LEU A 293 -25.95 21.99 10.02
N ASN A 294 -26.20 20.96 10.84
CA ASN A 294 -27.50 20.28 10.91
C ASN A 294 -28.46 21.07 11.82
N PRO A 295 -29.54 21.69 11.30
CA PRO A 295 -30.45 22.47 12.12
C PRO A 295 -31.13 21.65 13.22
N GLU A 296 -31.43 20.39 12.94
CA GLU A 296 -32.15 19.48 13.85
C GLU A 296 -31.26 18.86 14.94
N ASP A 297 -29.95 19.13 14.94
CA ASP A 297 -29.06 18.55 15.95
C ASP A 297 -29.20 19.27 17.30
N HIS A 298 -29.00 18.52 18.39
CA HIS A 298 -29.27 18.96 19.74
C HIS A 298 -28.32 20.12 20.16
N PRO A 299 -28.83 21.27 20.68
CA PRO A 299 -28.01 22.45 20.97
C PRO A 299 -26.81 22.18 21.89
N ARG A 300 -26.99 21.37 22.94
CA ARG A 300 -25.88 20.98 23.84
C ARG A 300 -24.77 20.18 23.14
N VAL A 301 -25.09 19.35 22.15
CA VAL A 301 -24.07 18.61 21.38
C VAL A 301 -23.32 19.59 20.48
N LYS A 302 -24.04 20.49 19.80
CA LYS A 302 -23.44 21.57 18.99
C LYS A 302 -22.51 22.46 19.82
N GLU A 303 -22.89 22.79 21.06
CA GLU A 303 -22.05 23.56 21.97
C GLU A 303 -20.70 22.88 22.24
N GLU A 304 -20.72 21.60 22.60
CA GLU A 304 -19.50 20.82 22.88
C GLU A 304 -18.61 20.66 21.64
N VAL A 305 -19.24 20.49 20.48
CA VAL A 305 -18.54 20.48 19.18
C VAL A 305 -17.91 21.85 18.90
N ALA A 306 -18.63 22.95 19.06
CA ALA A 306 -18.11 24.30 18.87
C ALA A 306 -16.95 24.60 19.83
N TYR A 307 -17.05 24.19 21.09
CA TYR A 307 -15.96 24.31 22.07
C TYR A 307 -14.73 23.48 21.67
N SER A 308 -14.93 22.31 21.09
CA SER A 308 -13.84 21.49 20.54
C SER A 308 -13.19 22.16 19.32
N MET A 309 -14.00 22.71 18.40
CA MET A 309 -13.55 23.47 17.23
C MET A 309 -12.74 24.72 17.61
N LYS A 310 -13.09 25.39 18.71
CA LYS A 310 -12.33 26.53 19.26
C LYS A 310 -10.85 26.21 19.47
N LYS A 311 -10.52 24.97 19.84
CA LYS A 311 -9.11 24.55 20.08
C LYS A 311 -8.32 24.37 18.78
N LYS A 312 -8.98 24.46 17.62
CA LYS A 312 -8.40 24.31 16.26
C LYS A 312 -8.89 25.44 15.35
N PRO A 313 -8.42 26.68 15.55
CA PRO A 313 -8.92 27.86 14.83
C PRO A 313 -8.40 27.91 13.39
N THR A 314 -9.02 27.16 12.48
CA THR A 314 -8.76 27.21 11.02
C THR A 314 -9.85 27.99 10.30
N ASP A 315 -9.53 28.60 9.16
CA ASP A 315 -10.50 29.37 8.36
C ASP A 315 -11.74 28.55 8.00
N GLU A 316 -11.56 27.27 7.63
CA GLU A 316 -12.67 26.35 7.38
C GLU A 316 -13.58 26.16 8.61
N ASN A 317 -12.99 26.01 9.80
CA ASN A 317 -13.77 25.87 11.03
C ASN A 317 -14.53 27.16 11.35
N PHE A 318 -13.91 28.32 11.12
CA PHE A 318 -14.57 29.61 11.28
C PHE A 318 -15.72 29.79 10.29
N GLU A 319 -15.51 29.45 9.02
CA GLU A 319 -16.56 29.49 8.00
C GLU A 319 -17.77 28.64 8.42
N VAL A 320 -17.52 27.42 8.91
CA VAL A 320 -18.58 26.53 9.38
C VAL A 320 -19.30 27.11 10.59
N LEU A 321 -18.58 27.67 11.56
CA LEU A 321 -19.19 28.33 12.72
C LEU A 321 -20.03 29.56 12.31
N VAL A 322 -19.59 30.34 11.33
CA VAL A 322 -20.38 31.46 10.78
C VAL A 322 -21.65 30.94 10.10
N LYS A 323 -21.55 29.89 9.28
CA LYS A 323 -22.71 29.26 8.64
C LYS A 323 -23.68 28.67 9.67
N ALA A 324 -23.17 28.12 10.76
CA ALA A 324 -23.98 27.56 11.84
C ALA A 324 -24.84 28.60 12.56
N LEU A 325 -24.47 29.89 12.52
CA LEU A 325 -25.30 30.97 13.08
C LEU A 325 -26.70 31.04 12.42
N ASP A 326 -26.85 30.63 11.16
CA ASP A 326 -28.16 30.55 10.49
C ASP A 326 -28.88 29.22 10.67
N LYS A 327 -28.24 28.26 11.34
CA LYS A 327 -28.72 26.87 11.49
C LYS A 327 -29.19 26.60 12.91
N THR A 328 -29.37 27.63 13.72
CA THR A 328 -29.86 27.49 15.09
C THR A 328 -30.58 28.76 15.51
N GLU A 329 -31.69 28.59 16.22
CA GLU A 329 -32.43 29.68 16.87
C GLU A 329 -32.09 29.79 18.37
N ASP A 330 -31.33 28.83 18.90
CA ASP A 330 -30.87 28.83 20.28
C ASP A 330 -29.90 30.01 20.56
N ILE A 331 -30.40 31.01 21.29
CA ILE A 331 -29.65 32.24 21.57
C ILE A 331 -28.43 32.01 22.46
N GLU A 332 -28.43 30.99 23.32
CA GLU A 332 -27.26 30.65 24.14
C GLU A 332 -26.15 30.07 23.27
N LEU A 333 -26.49 29.18 22.34
CA LEU A 333 -25.55 28.62 21.37
C LEU A 333 -25.02 29.72 20.45
N LEU A 334 -25.87 30.63 19.95
CA LEU A 334 -25.45 31.79 19.14
C LEU A 334 -24.46 32.68 19.91
N ALA A 335 -24.73 32.99 21.17
CA ALA A 335 -23.84 33.77 22.02
C ALA A 335 -22.48 33.07 22.23
N LYS A 336 -22.47 31.74 22.36
CA LYS A 336 -21.23 30.95 22.49
C LYS A 336 -20.43 30.89 21.19
N ILE A 337 -21.09 30.65 20.06
CA ILE A 337 -20.44 30.63 18.73
C ILE A 337 -19.80 31.99 18.45
N THR A 338 -20.51 33.11 18.63
CA THR A 338 -19.95 34.44 18.38
C THR A 338 -18.75 34.77 19.29
N LYS A 339 -18.76 34.32 20.55
CA LYS A 339 -17.58 34.42 21.44
C LYS A 339 -16.38 33.63 20.91
N ILE A 340 -16.60 32.44 20.34
CA ILE A 340 -15.54 31.63 19.71
C ILE A 340 -15.00 32.32 18.46
N LEU A 341 -15.89 32.80 17.58
CA LEU A 341 -15.51 33.49 16.35
C LEU A 341 -14.61 34.71 16.62
N ARG A 342 -14.82 35.41 17.75
CA ARG A 342 -14.00 36.56 18.16
C ARG A 342 -12.57 36.24 18.58
N ILE A 343 -12.21 34.97 18.77
CA ILE A 343 -10.84 34.58 19.12
C ILE A 343 -9.87 34.96 18.00
N ALA A 344 -10.20 34.61 16.75
CA ALA A 344 -9.45 35.05 15.58
C ALA A 344 -9.89 36.46 15.13
N ASN A 345 -11.16 36.82 15.35
CA ASN A 345 -11.75 38.02 14.81
C ASN A 345 -12.24 38.97 15.91
N ARG A 346 -11.31 39.59 16.64
CA ARG A 346 -11.57 40.34 17.90
C ARG A 346 -12.64 41.42 17.82
N LYS A 347 -12.80 42.08 16.66
CA LYS A 347 -13.77 43.17 16.43
C LYS A 347 -15.15 42.68 15.94
N GLY A 348 -15.40 41.38 15.96
CA GLY A 348 -16.64 40.83 15.43
C GLY A 348 -17.86 41.14 16.27
N PRO A 349 -19.07 41.08 15.67
CA PRO A 349 -20.32 41.21 16.39
C PRO A 349 -20.43 40.19 17.53
N VAL A 350 -21.09 40.56 18.62
CA VAL A 350 -21.39 39.65 19.74
C VAL A 350 -22.89 39.55 19.89
N ILE A 351 -23.39 38.33 19.97
CA ILE A 351 -24.76 38.09 20.38
C ILE A 351 -24.79 37.85 21.90
N GLN A 352 -25.68 38.54 22.59
CA GLN A 352 -25.99 38.34 24.00
C GLN A 352 -27.33 37.62 24.15
N ILE A 353 -27.49 36.92 25.28
CA ILE A 353 -28.70 36.13 25.59
C ILE A 353 -29.94 37.03 25.73
N THR A 354 -29.73 38.32 26.02
CA THR A 354 -30.78 39.33 26.18
C THR A 354 -31.06 40.15 24.92
N ASP A 355 -30.37 39.88 23.81
CA ASP A 355 -30.55 40.66 22.58
C ASP A 355 -31.92 40.37 21.95
N SER A 356 -32.52 41.39 21.34
CA SER A 356 -33.73 41.20 20.54
C SER A 356 -33.43 40.47 19.24
N GLN A 357 -34.45 39.83 18.64
CA GLN A 357 -34.28 39.11 17.37
C GLN A 357 -33.70 40.00 16.25
N ASP A 358 -34.10 41.27 16.18
CA ASP A 358 -33.56 42.22 15.19
C ASP A 358 -32.05 42.44 15.35
N VAL A 359 -31.56 42.49 16.59
CA VAL A 359 -30.13 42.65 16.91
C VAL A 359 -29.37 41.37 16.59
N VAL A 360 -29.96 40.21 16.89
CA VAL A 360 -29.42 38.88 16.54
C VAL A 360 -29.27 38.78 15.02
N ASP A 361 -30.34 39.01 14.26
CA ASP A 361 -30.36 38.91 12.80
C ASP A 361 -29.37 39.88 12.14
N LYS A 362 -29.27 41.11 12.68
CA LYS A 362 -28.26 42.09 12.24
C LYS A 362 -26.85 41.56 12.46
N SER A 363 -26.56 41.02 13.64
CA SER A 363 -25.23 40.49 13.99
C SER A 363 -24.85 39.30 13.12
N ILE A 364 -25.80 38.41 12.79
CA ILE A 364 -25.58 37.27 11.90
C ILE A 364 -25.23 37.76 10.47
N ARG A 365 -25.97 38.75 9.95
CA ARG A 365 -25.67 39.37 8.64
C ARG A 365 -24.29 40.03 8.59
N GLU A 366 -23.92 40.72 9.67
CA GLU A 366 -22.59 41.33 9.81
C GLU A 366 -21.50 40.26 9.80
N TRP A 367 -21.65 39.17 10.58
CA TRP A 367 -20.68 38.08 10.61
C TRP A 367 -20.41 37.51 9.22
N LYS A 368 -21.46 37.19 8.45
CA LYS A 368 -21.37 36.63 7.08
C LYS A 368 -20.56 37.49 6.11
N THR A 369 -20.69 38.80 6.25
CA THR A 369 -20.03 39.77 5.35
C THR A 369 -18.60 39.97 5.80
N TRP A 370 -18.40 40.11 7.11
CA TRP A 370 -17.15 40.53 7.71
C TRP A 370 -16.04 39.48 7.59
N TRP A 371 -16.34 38.20 7.81
CA TRP A 371 -15.32 37.14 7.81
C TRP A 371 -14.67 36.89 6.43
N ARG A 372 -15.31 37.30 5.33
CA ARG A 372 -14.81 37.15 3.95
C ARG A 372 -13.95 38.32 3.46
N THR A 373 -13.94 39.43 4.20
CA THR A 373 -13.33 40.71 3.77
C THR A 373 -11.98 40.99 4.41
N LYS A 374 -11.45 40.03 5.17
CA LYS A 374 -10.09 40.01 5.69
C LYS A 374 -9.35 38.82 5.11
#